data_AF-A0A1Z3MYU3-F1
#
_entry.id   AF-A0A1Z3MYU3-F1
#
_cell.length_a   1.000
_cell.length_b   1.000
_cell.length_c   1.000
_cell.angle_alpha   90.00
_cell.angle_beta   90.00
_cell.angle_gamma   90.00
#
_symmetry.space_group_name_H-M   'P 1'
#
loop_
_entity.id
_entity.type
_entity.pdbx_description
1 polymer ?
#
loop_
_entity_poly.entity_id
_entity_poly.type
_entity_poly.pdbx_seq_one_letter_code
_entity_poly.pdbx_strand_id
1 'polypeptide(L)'
;MNDEDLNTQDVIERISSAYGVSTQKALAEVLGVPSNSVSTWVQRNSFPGKAIIQCSLDTGADLNWLLTGQIANLNLQDSSPLKGKALYDEILASGGKPVLRRILDAYGFTMQKELGDLLDISSGTISTWVRRDFFPGDVVVTCALDTGVSLEWLATGKGKMRESKEASFSDISTIKKSRLESGELKDAGAWHPDPSMIPSDSEELIFVEGVGASWLVDRSASNISNGRWLIDIDGALDVFDVIRLPGGKVRLSNKSAEFECNISDIKPAGSVVLTLEKHV
;
A
#
# COMPACT_ATOMS: atom_id res chain seq x y z
N MET A 1 1.87 32.24 -2.27
CA MET A 1 2.03 31.56 -0.97
C MET A 1 1.61 32.61 0.04
N ASN A 2 0.40 32.50 0.59
CA ASN A 2 -0.05 33.47 1.58
C ASN A 2 0.66 33.13 2.89
N ASP A 3 1.38 34.09 3.44
CA ASP A 3 1.94 34.05 4.79
C ASP A 3 0.78 34.05 5.81
N GLU A 4 0.12 32.90 5.99
CA GLU A 4 -0.53 32.61 7.27
C GLU A 4 0.58 32.16 8.22
N ASP A 5 0.90 33.03 9.17
CA ASP A 5 1.99 32.90 10.14
C ASP A 5 2.06 31.48 10.73
N LEU A 6 3.16 30.76 10.43
CA LEU A 6 3.52 29.51 11.09
C LEU A 6 3.69 29.76 12.59
N ASN A 7 2.64 29.49 13.37
CA ASN A 7 2.64 29.65 14.81
C ASN A 7 3.44 28.51 15.46
N THR A 8 4.49 28.87 16.21
CA THR A 8 5.36 27.90 16.89
C THR A 8 4.60 27.06 17.92
N GLN A 9 3.56 27.62 18.57
CA GLN A 9 2.73 26.88 19.52
C GLN A 9 2.06 25.67 18.84
N ASP A 10 1.47 25.88 17.66
CA ASP A 10 0.76 24.82 16.93
C ASP A 10 1.73 23.74 16.43
N VAL A 11 2.96 24.13 16.06
CA VAL A 11 4.04 23.20 15.70
C VAL A 11 4.42 22.35 16.90
N ILE A 12 4.61 22.95 18.08
CA ILE A 12 4.95 22.22 19.32
C ILE A 12 3.82 21.26 19.73
N GLU A 13 2.56 21.65 19.57
CA GLU A 13 1.42 20.78 19.85
C GLU A 13 1.40 19.55 18.92
N ARG A 14 1.68 19.75 17.63
CA ARG A 14 1.77 18.64 16.66
C ARG A 14 2.93 17.71 16.92
N ILE A 15 4.11 18.25 17.25
CA ILE A 15 5.26 17.44 17.69
C ILE A 15 4.90 16.65 18.96
N SER A 16 4.25 17.30 19.93
CA SER A 16 3.82 16.64 21.19
C SER A 16 2.85 15.49 20.90
N SER A 17 1.89 15.71 20.00
CA SER A 17 0.94 14.68 19.57
C SER A 17 1.63 13.52 18.86
N ALA A 18 2.60 13.78 18.00
CA ALA A 18 3.33 12.73 17.27
C ALA A 18 4.14 11.83 18.21
N TYR A 19 4.77 12.40 19.24
CA TYR A 19 5.46 11.63 20.28
C TYR A 19 4.53 11.06 21.36
N GLY A 20 3.24 11.39 21.34
CA GLY A 20 2.28 10.94 22.35
C GLY A 20 2.50 11.53 23.75
N VAL A 21 3.11 12.71 23.86
CA VAL A 21 3.41 13.38 25.13
C VAL A 21 2.48 14.57 25.37
N SER A 22 2.04 14.75 26.62
CA SER A 22 1.09 15.80 27.00
C SER A 22 1.72 16.97 27.76
N THR A 23 3.01 16.91 28.09
CA THR A 23 3.71 17.96 28.85
C THR A 23 4.96 18.43 28.12
N GLN A 24 5.26 19.74 28.21
CA GLN A 24 6.47 20.33 27.62
C GLN A 24 7.76 19.74 28.21
N LYS A 25 7.72 19.31 29.47
CA LYS A 25 8.85 18.64 30.13
C LYS A 25 9.14 17.28 29.49
N ALA A 26 8.12 16.45 29.30
CA ALA A 26 8.25 15.16 28.63
C ALA A 26 8.71 15.33 27.17
N LEU A 27 8.20 16.35 26.47
CA LEU A 27 8.66 16.66 25.12
C LEU A 27 10.16 17.02 25.09
N ALA A 28 10.63 17.83 26.05
CA ALA A 28 12.04 18.20 26.12
C ALA A 28 12.95 16.98 26.38
N GLU A 29 12.49 16.04 27.21
CA GLU A 29 13.19 14.78 27.49
C GLU A 29 13.30 13.91 26.22
N VAL A 30 12.19 13.74 25.47
CA VAL A 30 12.18 12.94 24.23
C VAL A 30 13.03 13.59 23.13
N LEU A 31 13.00 14.91 23.00
CA LEU A 31 13.82 15.65 22.04
C LEU A 31 15.30 15.78 22.46
N GLY A 32 15.66 15.36 23.68
CA GLY A 32 17.01 15.50 24.21
C GLY A 32 17.48 16.95 24.38
N VAL A 33 16.55 17.88 24.67
CA VAL A 33 16.83 19.31 24.83
C VAL A 33 16.63 19.77 26.28
N PRO A 34 17.25 20.89 26.71
CA PRO A 34 17.02 21.44 28.04
C PRO A 34 15.52 21.69 28.31
N SER A 35 15.07 21.44 29.55
CA SER A 35 13.66 21.52 29.96
C SER A 35 12.98 22.87 29.72
N ASN A 36 13.75 23.95 29.60
CA ASN A 36 13.25 25.30 29.31
C ASN A 36 13.16 25.62 27.79
N SER A 37 13.67 24.73 26.93
CA SER A 37 13.81 25.01 25.49
C SER A 37 12.46 25.11 24.80
N VAL A 38 11.55 24.17 25.06
CA VAL A 38 10.18 24.16 24.52
C VAL A 38 9.43 25.44 24.90
N SER A 39 9.49 25.84 26.17
CA SER A 39 8.87 27.08 26.66
C SER A 39 9.48 28.32 26.01
N THR A 40 10.81 28.34 25.83
CA THR A 40 11.51 29.45 25.16
C THR A 40 11.10 29.57 23.69
N TRP A 41 10.91 28.45 23.00
CA TRP A 41 10.48 28.45 21.60
C TRP A 41 9.08 29.03 21.42
N VAL A 42 8.14 28.61 22.26
CA VAL A 42 6.78 29.15 22.28
C VAL A 42 6.77 30.65 22.59
N GLN A 43 7.45 31.07 23.67
CA GLN A 43 7.46 32.47 24.09
C GLN A 43 8.06 33.43 23.06
N ARG A 44 9.07 32.96 22.31
CA ARG A 44 9.76 33.77 21.30
C ARG A 44 9.22 33.59 19.89
N ASN A 45 8.19 32.77 19.73
CA ASN A 45 7.72 32.26 18.44
C ASN A 45 8.89 31.81 17.55
N SER A 46 9.88 31.14 18.15
CA SER A 46 11.12 30.75 17.48
C SER A 46 11.07 29.32 17.00
N PHE A 47 11.36 29.12 15.73
CA PHE A 47 11.10 27.87 15.04
C PHE A 47 12.11 26.74 15.36
N PRO A 48 11.67 25.61 15.92
CA PRO A 48 12.57 24.53 16.35
C PRO A 48 12.85 23.53 15.21
N GLY A 49 13.48 23.98 14.13
CA GLY A 49 13.69 23.18 12.91
C GLY A 49 14.32 21.79 13.15
N LYS A 50 15.31 21.69 14.04
CA LYS A 50 15.93 20.41 14.40
C LYS A 50 14.94 19.45 15.06
N ALA A 51 14.06 19.95 15.93
CA ALA A 51 13.06 19.13 16.62
C ALA A 51 11.99 18.61 15.67
N ILE A 52 11.60 19.40 14.66
CA ILE A 52 10.62 19.00 13.64
C ILE A 52 11.17 17.84 12.80
N ILE A 53 12.41 17.97 12.32
CA ILE A 53 13.07 16.93 11.54
C ILE A 53 13.24 15.67 12.38
N GLN A 54 13.71 15.83 13.63
CA GLN A 54 13.84 14.71 14.58
C GLN A 54 12.51 14.00 14.80
N CYS A 55 11.42 14.75 15.02
CA CYS A 55 10.08 14.21 15.16
C CYS A 55 9.64 13.40 13.96
N SER A 56 9.87 13.90 12.74
CA SER A 56 9.53 13.19 11.52
C SER A 56 10.30 11.88 11.38
N LEU A 57 11.60 11.88 11.70
CA LEU A 57 12.45 10.68 11.65
C LEU A 57 12.08 9.65 12.72
N ASP A 58 11.76 10.11 13.94
CA ASP A 58 11.48 9.21 15.07
C ASP A 58 10.08 8.60 15.00
N THR A 59 9.10 9.36 14.55
CA THR A 59 7.66 8.98 14.62
C THR A 59 7.07 8.63 13.26
N GLY A 60 7.76 8.94 12.15
CA GLY A 60 7.21 8.84 10.80
C GLY A 60 6.18 9.92 10.47
N ALA A 61 5.98 10.93 11.33
CA ALA A 61 5.06 12.02 11.07
C ALA A 61 5.50 12.85 9.85
N ASP A 62 4.55 13.17 8.98
CA ASP A 62 4.78 13.95 7.76
C ASP A 62 5.31 15.36 8.10
N LEU A 63 6.40 15.77 7.43
CA LEU A 63 7.00 17.08 7.64
C LEU A 63 6.03 18.21 7.31
N ASN A 64 5.25 18.08 6.24
CA ASN A 64 4.31 19.14 5.87
C ASN A 64 3.21 19.30 6.92
N TRP A 65 2.71 18.19 7.47
CA TRP A 65 1.78 18.19 8.60
C TRP A 65 2.40 18.77 9.88
N LEU A 66 3.65 18.43 10.22
CA LEU A 66 4.35 19.00 11.39
C LEU A 66 4.61 20.51 11.24
N LEU A 67 4.70 21.01 10.00
CA LEU A 67 4.95 22.42 9.70
C LEU A 67 3.64 23.22 9.61
N THR A 68 2.70 22.77 8.80
CA THR A 68 1.50 23.53 8.42
C THR A 68 0.19 23.05 9.04
N GLY A 69 0.18 21.85 9.65
CA GLY A 69 -1.02 21.18 10.15
C GLY A 69 -1.83 20.52 9.03
N GLN A 70 -1.42 20.70 7.77
CA GLN A 70 -2.03 20.08 6.62
C GLN A 70 -1.43 18.70 6.44
N ILE A 71 -2.27 17.67 6.58
CA ILE A 71 -1.90 16.32 6.21
C ILE A 71 -1.67 16.32 4.69
N ALA A 72 -0.53 15.81 4.23
CA ALA A 72 -0.39 15.42 2.84
C ALA A 72 -1.46 14.35 2.57
N ASN A 73 -2.59 14.76 1.97
CA ASN A 73 -3.56 13.81 1.47
C ASN A 73 -2.80 12.83 0.57
N LEU A 74 -2.84 11.54 0.90
CA LEU A 74 -2.56 10.49 -0.07
C LEU A 74 -3.47 10.77 -1.25
N ASN A 75 -2.90 11.36 -2.30
CA ASN A 75 -3.63 11.81 -3.46
C ASN A 75 -4.16 10.57 -4.19
N LEU A 76 -5.42 10.21 -3.94
CA LEU A 76 -6.32 9.83 -5.02
C LEU A 76 -6.49 11.09 -5.88
N GLN A 77 -5.51 11.35 -6.75
CA GLN A 77 -5.45 12.54 -7.58
C GLN A 77 -6.39 12.40 -8.79
N ASP A 78 -7.70 12.27 -8.54
CA ASP A 78 -8.73 12.25 -9.59
C ASP A 78 -9.82 13.31 -9.34
N SER A 79 -9.47 14.43 -8.71
CA SER A 79 -10.34 15.60 -8.77
C SER A 79 -9.83 16.52 -9.87
N SER A 80 -10.63 16.71 -10.93
CA SER A 80 -10.35 17.69 -11.98
C SER A 80 -10.00 19.05 -11.36
N PRO A 81 -9.02 19.81 -11.92
CA PRO A 81 -8.60 21.11 -11.36
C PRO A 81 -9.70 22.17 -11.40
N LEU A 82 -10.78 21.90 -12.16
CA LEU A 82 -11.95 22.76 -12.28
C LEU A 82 -12.99 22.36 -11.23
N LYS A 83 -13.58 23.35 -10.56
CA LYS A 83 -14.63 23.15 -9.55
C LYS A 83 -15.86 24.00 -9.87
N GLY A 84 -17.03 23.51 -9.44
CA GLY A 84 -18.30 24.24 -9.56
C GLY A 84 -18.69 24.55 -11.00
N LYS A 85 -19.09 25.80 -11.27
CA LYS A 85 -19.63 26.22 -12.58
C LYS A 85 -18.70 25.92 -13.76
N ALA A 86 -17.39 26.12 -13.60
CA ALA A 86 -16.44 25.89 -14.68
C ALA A 86 -16.39 24.42 -15.11
N LEU A 87 -16.48 23.49 -14.15
CA LEU A 87 -16.57 22.05 -14.43
C LEU A 87 -17.91 21.70 -15.07
N TYR A 88 -19.00 22.29 -14.59
CA TYR A 88 -20.33 22.11 -15.17
C TYR A 88 -20.39 22.55 -16.64
N ASP A 89 -19.86 23.74 -16.94
CA ASP A 89 -19.80 24.29 -18.30
C ASP A 89 -18.93 23.40 -19.22
N GLU A 90 -17.84 22.84 -18.71
CA GLU A 90 -17.00 21.88 -19.46
C GLU A 90 -17.75 20.57 -19.77
N ILE A 91 -18.46 20.00 -18.80
CA ILE A 91 -19.25 18.78 -19.00
C ILE A 91 -20.32 19.02 -20.07
N LEU A 92 -21.04 20.14 -19.98
CA LEU A 92 -22.04 20.50 -20.98
C LEU A 92 -21.44 20.71 -22.37
N ALA A 93 -20.25 21.33 -22.47
CA ALA A 93 -19.54 21.49 -23.74
C ALA A 93 -19.10 20.15 -24.36
N SER A 94 -19.04 19.07 -23.58
CA SER A 94 -18.73 17.72 -24.05
C SER A 94 -19.96 16.94 -24.55
N GLY A 95 -21.15 17.56 -24.51
CA GLY A 95 -22.42 16.98 -24.96
C GLY A 95 -22.48 16.69 -26.47
N GLY A 96 -23.52 15.97 -26.91
CA GLY A 96 -23.73 15.63 -28.31
C GLY A 96 -22.82 14.51 -28.84
N LYS A 97 -22.17 14.74 -29.99
CA LYS A 97 -21.38 13.71 -30.68
C LYS A 97 -20.16 13.21 -29.87
N PRO A 98 -19.39 14.06 -29.16
CA PRO A 98 -18.23 13.63 -28.38
C PRO A 98 -18.57 12.62 -27.27
N VAL A 99 -19.52 12.95 -26.37
CA VAL A 99 -19.94 12.04 -25.30
C VAL A 99 -20.57 10.76 -25.85
N LEU A 100 -21.39 10.85 -26.91
CA LEU A 100 -21.97 9.68 -27.55
C LEU A 100 -20.88 8.74 -28.09
N ARG A 101 -19.83 9.28 -28.70
CA ARG A 101 -18.73 8.46 -29.20
C ARG A 101 -18.03 7.70 -28.07
N ARG A 102 -17.75 8.38 -26.95
CA ARG A 102 -17.11 7.74 -25.79
C ARG A 102 -17.97 6.65 -25.16
N ILE A 103 -19.30 6.84 -25.09
CA ILE A 103 -20.23 5.80 -24.63
C ILE A 103 -20.18 4.57 -25.55
N LEU A 104 -20.20 4.77 -26.87
CA LEU A 104 -20.09 3.66 -27.83
C LEU A 104 -18.76 2.93 -27.70
N ASP A 105 -17.65 3.67 -27.58
CA ASP A 105 -16.31 3.09 -27.39
C ASP A 105 -16.22 2.29 -26.07
N ALA A 106 -16.85 2.75 -24.98
CA ALA A 106 -16.91 2.05 -23.69
C ALA A 106 -17.60 0.67 -23.77
N TYR A 107 -18.69 0.59 -24.55
CA TYR A 107 -19.40 -0.66 -24.79
C TYR A 107 -18.82 -1.50 -25.94
N GLY A 108 -17.88 -0.96 -26.73
CA GLY A 108 -17.37 -1.60 -27.94
C GLY A 108 -18.35 -1.60 -29.10
N PHE A 109 -19.34 -0.68 -29.10
CA PHE A 109 -20.35 -0.56 -30.15
C PHE A 109 -19.84 0.25 -31.34
N THR A 110 -20.34 -0.12 -32.52
CA THR A 110 -20.03 0.58 -33.77
C THR A 110 -21.19 1.46 -34.23
N MET A 111 -22.42 1.09 -33.87
CA MET A 111 -23.65 1.74 -34.30
C MET A 111 -24.45 2.29 -33.12
N GLN A 112 -25.05 3.47 -33.30
CA GLN A 112 -25.93 4.09 -32.30
C GLN A 112 -27.16 3.23 -31.96
N LYS A 113 -27.60 2.40 -32.91
CA LYS A 113 -28.72 1.49 -32.72
C LYS A 113 -28.43 0.48 -31.60
N GLU A 114 -27.20 0.00 -31.48
CA GLU A 114 -26.81 -0.96 -30.43
C GLU A 114 -26.98 -0.37 -29.03
N LEU A 115 -26.63 0.91 -28.87
CA LEU A 115 -26.86 1.64 -27.62
C LEU A 115 -28.36 1.87 -27.35
N GLY A 116 -29.13 2.18 -28.39
CA GLY A 116 -30.58 2.34 -28.28
C GLY A 116 -31.28 1.06 -27.87
N ASP A 117 -30.89 -0.06 -28.47
CA ASP A 117 -31.43 -1.39 -28.15
C ASP A 117 -31.02 -1.83 -26.72
N LEU A 118 -29.80 -1.51 -26.27
CA LEU A 118 -29.33 -1.82 -24.91
C LEU A 118 -30.10 -1.07 -23.82
N LEU A 119 -30.33 0.23 -24.01
CA LEU A 119 -30.92 1.11 -23.00
C LEU A 119 -32.43 1.33 -23.17
N ASP A 120 -33.05 0.68 -24.17
CA ASP A 120 -34.42 0.90 -24.60
C ASP A 120 -34.72 2.39 -24.94
N ILE A 121 -33.78 3.01 -25.66
CA ILE A 121 -33.85 4.42 -26.08
C ILE A 121 -33.99 4.51 -27.61
N SER A 122 -34.99 5.26 -28.07
CA SER A 122 -35.20 5.45 -29.51
C SER A 122 -34.01 6.13 -30.20
N SER A 123 -33.71 5.72 -31.44
CA SER A 123 -32.70 6.39 -32.28
C SER A 123 -32.98 7.88 -32.49
N GLY A 124 -34.24 8.30 -32.43
CA GLY A 124 -34.65 9.71 -32.49
C GLY A 124 -34.19 10.52 -31.28
N THR A 125 -34.21 9.92 -30.09
CA THR A 125 -33.70 10.50 -28.85
C THR A 125 -32.18 10.72 -28.95
N ILE A 126 -31.43 9.68 -29.35
CA ILE A 126 -29.97 9.76 -29.54
C ILE A 126 -29.61 10.80 -30.61
N SER A 127 -30.37 10.84 -31.71
CA SER A 127 -30.20 11.86 -32.76
C SER A 127 -30.43 13.28 -32.25
N THR A 128 -31.36 13.45 -31.31
CA THR A 128 -31.65 14.75 -30.68
C THR A 128 -30.48 15.18 -29.79
N TRP A 129 -29.83 14.25 -29.09
CA TRP A 129 -28.65 14.58 -28.30
C TRP A 129 -27.54 15.17 -29.16
N VAL A 130 -27.25 14.51 -30.29
CA VAL A 130 -26.23 14.96 -31.25
C VAL A 130 -26.57 16.32 -31.85
N ARG A 131 -27.84 16.57 -32.21
CA ARG A 131 -28.25 17.84 -32.85
C ARG A 131 -28.26 19.04 -31.90
N ARG A 132 -28.41 18.81 -30.60
CA ARG A 132 -28.55 19.86 -29.59
C ARG A 132 -27.35 19.97 -28.65
N ASP A 133 -26.27 19.26 -28.96
CA ASP A 133 -25.10 19.13 -28.08
C ASP A 133 -25.49 18.78 -26.64
N PHE A 134 -26.52 17.93 -26.48
CA PHE A 134 -27.06 17.57 -25.17
C PHE A 134 -26.15 16.55 -24.49
N PHE A 135 -25.92 16.73 -23.19
CA PHE A 135 -25.16 15.81 -22.36
C PHE A 135 -26.10 14.85 -21.59
N PRO A 136 -26.18 13.56 -21.96
CA PRO A 136 -27.04 12.59 -21.29
C PRO A 136 -26.37 12.04 -20.03
N GLY A 137 -26.43 12.80 -18.94
CA GLY A 137 -25.70 12.50 -17.71
C GLY A 137 -26.09 11.18 -17.03
N ASP A 138 -27.36 10.81 -17.09
CA ASP A 138 -27.89 9.52 -16.65
C ASP A 138 -27.28 8.34 -17.42
N VAL A 139 -27.20 8.45 -18.75
CA VAL A 139 -26.58 7.44 -19.62
C VAL A 139 -25.07 7.34 -19.39
N VAL A 140 -24.41 8.48 -19.16
CA VAL A 140 -22.98 8.54 -18.84
C VAL A 140 -22.69 7.81 -17.52
N VAL A 141 -23.46 8.09 -16.46
CA VAL A 141 -23.29 7.42 -15.16
C VAL A 141 -23.59 5.93 -15.29
N THR A 142 -24.65 5.56 -16.02
CA THR A 142 -24.98 4.14 -16.28
C THR A 142 -23.84 3.42 -17.00
N CYS A 143 -23.28 4.04 -18.05
CA CYS A 143 -22.15 3.50 -18.80
C CYS A 143 -20.90 3.31 -17.92
N ALA A 144 -20.59 4.28 -17.06
CA ALA A 144 -19.47 4.19 -16.13
C ALA A 144 -19.61 2.98 -15.19
N LEU A 145 -20.82 2.79 -14.62
CA LEU A 145 -21.10 1.70 -13.70
C LEU A 145 -21.13 0.33 -14.39
N ASP A 146 -21.69 0.24 -15.60
CA ASP A 146 -21.85 -1.03 -16.31
C ASP A 146 -20.52 -1.54 -16.91
N THR A 147 -19.69 -0.63 -17.43
CA THR A 147 -18.44 -1.01 -18.12
C THR A 147 -17.18 -0.86 -17.26
N GLY A 148 -17.28 -0.19 -16.10
CA GLY A 148 -16.15 0.10 -15.22
C GLY A 148 -15.12 1.08 -15.79
N VAL A 149 -15.51 1.86 -16.80
CA VAL A 149 -14.68 2.93 -17.38
C VAL A 149 -14.75 4.21 -16.53
N SER A 150 -13.72 5.04 -16.60
CA SER A 150 -13.64 6.30 -15.83
C SER A 150 -14.80 7.24 -16.18
N LEU A 151 -15.49 7.71 -15.14
CA LEU A 151 -16.55 8.71 -15.27
C LEU A 151 -15.98 10.06 -15.77
N GLU A 152 -14.78 10.45 -15.31
CA GLU A 152 -14.12 11.67 -15.78
C GLU A 152 -13.86 11.60 -17.29
N TRP A 153 -13.35 10.46 -17.77
CA TRP A 153 -13.14 10.26 -19.20
C TRP A 153 -14.44 10.27 -19.99
N LEU A 154 -15.50 9.61 -19.51
CA LEU A 154 -16.80 9.66 -20.18
C LEU A 154 -17.38 11.09 -20.22
N ALA A 155 -17.29 11.83 -19.12
CA ALA A 155 -17.89 13.15 -18.98
C ALA A 155 -17.10 14.25 -19.72
N THR A 156 -15.78 14.20 -19.69
CA THR A 156 -14.91 15.29 -20.17
C THR A 156 -14.08 14.89 -21.40
N GLY A 157 -13.83 13.60 -21.62
CA GLY A 157 -12.87 13.09 -22.59
C GLY A 157 -11.41 13.19 -22.15
N LYS A 158 -11.14 13.66 -20.92
CA LYS A 158 -9.81 13.75 -20.32
C LYS A 158 -9.52 12.52 -19.45
N GLY A 159 -8.25 12.30 -19.15
CA GLY A 159 -7.82 11.15 -18.37
C GLY A 159 -7.83 9.84 -19.18
N LYS A 160 -7.74 8.71 -18.49
CA LYS A 160 -7.70 7.38 -19.11
C LYS A 160 -9.10 6.76 -19.11
N MET A 161 -9.47 6.14 -20.23
CA MET A 161 -10.77 5.46 -20.40
C MET A 161 -10.99 4.38 -19.33
N ARG A 162 -9.98 3.55 -19.10
CA ARG A 162 -9.95 2.67 -17.94
C ARG A 162 -8.78 3.13 -17.10
N GLU A 163 -9.02 3.29 -15.81
CA GLU A 163 -7.90 3.21 -14.87
C GLU A 163 -7.24 1.87 -15.15
N SER A 164 -5.96 1.92 -15.49
CA SER A 164 -5.15 0.72 -15.51
C SER A 164 -5.19 0.17 -14.08
N LYS A 165 -6.08 -0.80 -13.83
CA LYS A 165 -5.98 -1.69 -12.66
C LYS A 165 -4.61 -2.38 -12.59
N GLU A 166 -3.84 -2.29 -13.66
CA GLU A 166 -2.45 -2.70 -13.82
C GLU A 166 -1.43 -1.77 -13.16
N ALA A 167 -1.82 -0.64 -12.55
CA ALA A 167 -0.88 0.29 -11.89
C ALA A 167 -1.16 0.58 -10.41
N SER A 168 -2.00 -0.23 -9.74
CA SER A 168 -2.24 -0.10 -8.28
C SER A 168 -2.19 -1.40 -7.48
N PHE A 169 -1.82 -2.53 -8.12
CA PHE A 169 -1.60 -3.81 -7.44
C PHE A 169 -0.41 -4.63 -8.01
N SER A 170 0.28 -4.15 -9.04
CA SER A 170 1.40 -4.87 -9.68
C SER A 170 2.68 -4.93 -8.84
N ASP A 171 2.76 -4.14 -7.77
CA ASP A 171 3.88 -4.18 -6.81
C ASP A 171 3.53 -4.88 -5.51
N ILE A 172 2.35 -5.52 -5.39
CA ILE A 172 2.15 -6.47 -4.29
C ILE A 172 2.81 -7.77 -4.71
N SER A 173 4.06 -7.97 -4.27
CA SER A 173 4.77 -9.24 -4.41
C SER A 173 3.88 -10.36 -3.86
N THR A 174 3.18 -11.06 -4.73
CA THR A 174 2.26 -12.10 -4.32
C THR A 174 3.07 -13.35 -4.07
N ILE A 175 3.21 -13.72 -2.80
CA ILE A 175 4.02 -14.86 -2.38
C ILE A 175 3.10 -16.04 -2.10
N LYS A 176 3.47 -17.24 -2.57
CA LYS A 176 2.71 -18.46 -2.25
C LYS A 176 2.64 -18.64 -0.74
N LYS A 177 1.44 -18.90 -0.21
CA LYS A 177 1.22 -19.20 1.19
C LYS A 177 0.99 -20.70 1.37
N SER A 178 1.73 -21.29 2.29
CA SER A 178 1.53 -22.66 2.74
C SER A 178 1.40 -22.73 4.25
N ARG A 179 0.66 -23.72 4.73
CA ARG A 179 0.53 -24.00 6.16
C ARG A 179 1.36 -25.23 6.51
N LEU A 180 2.18 -25.12 7.55
CA LEU A 180 2.96 -26.22 8.08
C LEU A 180 2.09 -27.02 9.06
N GLU A 181 1.65 -28.20 8.63
CA GLU A 181 0.82 -29.11 9.44
C GLU A 181 1.42 -30.52 9.41
N SER A 182 1.70 -31.09 10.59
CA SER A 182 2.19 -32.47 10.72
C SER A 182 3.44 -32.79 9.88
N GLY A 183 4.36 -31.84 9.74
CA GLY A 183 5.59 -32.01 8.96
C GLY A 183 5.43 -31.78 7.45
N GLU A 184 4.26 -31.36 6.98
CA GLU A 184 3.98 -31.13 5.56
C GLU A 184 3.54 -29.69 5.29
N LEU A 185 3.92 -29.17 4.12
CA LEU A 185 3.43 -27.88 3.62
C LEU A 185 2.17 -28.08 2.79
N LYS A 186 1.04 -27.62 3.32
CA LYS A 186 -0.24 -27.63 2.61
C LYS A 186 -0.48 -26.28 1.94
N ASP A 187 -1.08 -26.29 0.76
CA ASP A 187 -1.46 -25.06 0.09
C ASP A 187 -2.47 -24.27 0.93
N ALA A 188 -2.22 -22.97 1.10
CA ALA A 188 -3.03 -22.08 1.91
C ALA A 188 -3.25 -20.72 1.22
N GLY A 189 -3.15 -20.69 -0.11
CA GLY A 189 -3.40 -19.52 -0.95
C GLY A 189 -2.17 -18.63 -1.16
N ALA A 190 -2.35 -17.32 -0.96
CA ALA A 190 -1.31 -16.32 -1.19
C ALA A 190 -1.15 -15.36 0.00
N TRP A 191 0.07 -14.86 0.17
CA TRP A 191 0.44 -13.81 1.12
C TRP A 191 0.89 -12.56 0.36
N HIS A 192 0.50 -11.41 0.88
CA HIS A 192 0.67 -10.10 0.26
C HIS A 192 1.42 -9.18 1.23
N PRO A 193 2.75 -9.31 1.32
CA PRO A 193 3.57 -8.40 2.12
C PRO A 193 3.73 -7.03 1.48
N ASP A 194 4.11 -6.07 2.30
CA ASP A 194 4.75 -4.86 1.81
C ASP A 194 6.10 -5.22 1.16
N PRO A 195 6.43 -4.71 -0.04
CA PRO A 195 7.69 -5.02 -0.71
C PRO A 195 8.95 -4.73 0.11
N SER A 196 8.90 -3.76 1.04
CA SER A 196 10.01 -3.46 1.95
C SER A 196 10.37 -4.61 2.88
N MET A 197 9.47 -5.59 3.07
CA MET A 197 9.69 -6.79 3.88
C MET A 197 10.46 -7.88 3.12
N ILE A 198 10.70 -7.70 1.82
CA ILE A 198 11.34 -8.68 0.95
C ILE A 198 12.77 -8.22 0.62
N PRO A 199 13.81 -9.03 0.90
CA PRO A 199 15.16 -8.76 0.45
C PRO A 199 15.24 -8.76 -1.07
N SER A 200 16.07 -7.88 -1.62
CA SER A 200 16.23 -7.72 -3.07
C SER A 200 16.82 -8.96 -3.78
N ASP A 201 17.46 -9.85 -3.04
CA ASP A 201 18.22 -11.00 -3.56
C ASP A 201 17.44 -12.32 -3.54
N SER A 202 16.14 -12.30 -3.23
CA SER A 202 15.34 -13.53 -3.09
C SER A 202 14.69 -13.98 -4.40
N GLU A 203 14.96 -15.21 -4.81
CA GLU A 203 14.50 -15.77 -6.09
C GLU A 203 13.26 -16.67 -5.95
N GLU A 204 13.15 -17.46 -4.87
CA GLU A 204 12.04 -18.41 -4.68
C GLU A 204 11.45 -18.30 -3.27
N LEU A 205 10.52 -17.36 -3.06
CA LEU A 205 9.90 -17.13 -1.76
C LEU A 205 8.62 -17.94 -1.54
N ILE A 206 8.46 -18.40 -0.30
CA ILE A 206 7.22 -18.98 0.21
C ILE A 206 6.92 -18.46 1.62
N PHE A 207 5.66 -18.14 1.88
CA PHE A 207 5.19 -17.80 3.22
C PHE A 207 4.67 -19.05 3.92
N VAL A 208 5.30 -19.44 5.02
CA VAL A 208 4.96 -20.63 5.80
C VAL A 208 4.24 -20.20 7.08
N GLU A 209 2.96 -20.57 7.20
CA GLU A 209 2.17 -20.36 8.40
C GLU A 209 2.30 -21.55 9.36
N GLY A 210 2.89 -21.30 10.53
CA GLY A 210 2.90 -22.23 11.65
C GLY A 210 1.89 -21.86 12.74
N VAL A 211 1.91 -22.63 13.84
CA VAL A 211 0.99 -22.47 14.97
C VAL A 211 1.28 -21.19 15.78
N GLY A 212 2.52 -21.02 16.25
CA GLY A 212 2.91 -19.87 17.08
C GLY A 212 3.68 -18.76 16.33
N ALA A 213 4.22 -19.09 15.17
CA ALA A 213 4.95 -18.14 14.32
C ALA A 213 4.71 -18.49 12.85
N SER A 214 4.93 -17.50 11.99
CA SER A 214 4.97 -17.64 10.54
C SER A 214 6.31 -17.16 10.01
N TRP A 215 6.73 -17.69 8.86
CA TRP A 215 8.06 -17.44 8.31
C TRP A 215 7.99 -17.11 6.83
N LEU A 216 8.77 -16.12 6.42
CA LEU A 216 9.10 -15.94 5.01
C LEU A 216 10.37 -16.77 4.73
N VAL A 217 10.26 -17.70 3.80
CA VAL A 217 11.32 -18.67 3.48
C VAL A 217 11.76 -18.48 2.04
N ASP A 218 13.07 -18.40 1.82
CA ASP A 218 13.71 -18.42 0.51
C ASP A 218 14.22 -19.83 0.21
N ARG A 219 13.63 -20.45 -0.82
CA ARG A 219 13.91 -21.83 -1.23
C ARG A 219 15.09 -21.95 -2.19
N SER A 220 15.61 -20.83 -2.70
CA SER A 220 16.81 -20.83 -3.54
C SER A 220 18.07 -21.25 -2.75
N ALA A 221 18.06 -21.03 -1.43
CA ALA A 221 19.16 -21.36 -0.54
C ALA A 221 19.27 -22.88 -0.28
N SER A 222 20.30 -23.50 -0.84
CA SER A 222 20.57 -24.95 -0.71
C SER A 222 21.71 -25.31 0.26
N ASN A 223 22.50 -24.35 0.71
CA ASN A 223 23.64 -24.58 1.59
C ASN A 223 23.36 -24.12 3.02
N ILE A 224 23.16 -25.07 3.94
CA ILE A 224 22.91 -24.77 5.37
C ILE A 224 24.05 -23.92 5.94
N SER A 225 23.69 -22.77 6.51
CA SER A 225 24.58 -21.85 7.22
C SER A 225 24.00 -21.54 8.62
N ASN A 226 24.70 -20.71 9.40
CA ASN A 226 24.17 -20.27 10.69
C ASN A 226 22.94 -19.39 10.46
N GLY A 227 21.90 -19.58 11.26
CA GLY A 227 20.65 -18.83 11.16
C GLY A 227 19.45 -19.75 11.24
N ARG A 228 18.28 -19.26 10.84
CA ARG A 228 17.03 -20.03 10.89
C ARG A 228 16.71 -20.64 9.53
N TRP A 229 16.30 -21.90 9.51
CA TRP A 229 16.10 -22.68 8.30
C TRP A 229 14.83 -23.52 8.38
N LEU A 230 14.17 -23.68 7.24
CA LEU A 230 13.20 -24.74 7.02
C LEU A 230 13.97 -26.01 6.61
N ILE A 231 13.83 -27.07 7.38
CA ILE A 231 14.62 -28.29 7.25
C ILE A 231 13.69 -29.50 7.17
N ASP A 232 13.98 -30.41 6.25
CA ASP A 232 13.37 -31.74 6.16
C ASP A 232 14.26 -32.75 6.92
N ILE A 233 13.66 -33.40 7.93
CA ILE A 233 14.25 -34.50 8.70
C ILE A 233 13.36 -35.72 8.50
N ASP A 234 13.89 -36.75 7.83
CA ASP A 234 13.19 -38.01 7.53
C ASP A 234 11.81 -37.86 6.87
N GLY A 235 11.62 -36.81 6.05
CA GLY A 235 10.38 -36.52 5.33
C GLY A 235 9.45 -35.55 6.08
N ALA A 236 9.80 -35.12 7.29
CA ALA A 236 9.04 -34.13 8.06
C ALA A 236 9.76 -32.77 8.04
N LEU A 237 9.06 -31.76 7.53
CA LEU A 237 9.52 -30.37 7.54
C LEU A 237 9.26 -29.71 8.89
N ASP A 238 10.25 -28.99 9.39
CA ASP A 238 10.09 -28.07 10.52
C ASP A 238 11.14 -26.93 10.45
N VAL A 239 10.96 -25.89 11.27
CA VAL A 239 11.84 -24.72 11.31
C VAL A 239 12.76 -24.78 12.52
N PHE A 240 14.06 -24.68 12.29
CA PHE A 240 15.10 -24.71 13.32
C PHE A 240 16.09 -23.56 13.18
N ASP A 241 16.58 -23.09 14.33
CA ASP A 241 17.82 -22.32 14.43
C ASP A 241 19.01 -23.28 14.34
N VAL A 242 19.91 -22.99 13.41
CA VAL A 242 21.07 -23.81 13.03
C VAL A 242 22.36 -23.11 13.44
N ILE A 243 23.23 -23.85 14.11
CA ILE A 243 24.62 -23.46 14.39
C ILE A 243 25.55 -24.53 13.82
N ARG A 244 26.42 -24.16 12.88
CA ARG A 244 27.44 -25.05 12.33
C ARG A 244 28.58 -25.23 13.32
N LEU A 245 28.97 -26.49 13.51
CA LEU A 245 30.09 -26.91 14.34
C LEU A 245 31.21 -27.51 13.46
N PRO A 246 32.47 -27.47 13.90
CA PRO A 246 33.57 -28.16 13.21
C PRO A 246 33.27 -29.65 13.03
N GLY A 247 33.84 -30.25 11.98
CA GLY A 247 33.68 -31.68 11.69
C GLY A 247 32.37 -32.06 11.00
N GLY A 248 31.70 -31.11 10.33
CA GLY A 248 30.49 -31.38 9.55
C GLY A 248 29.22 -31.56 10.39
N LYS A 249 29.27 -31.15 11.66
CA LYS A 249 28.14 -31.21 12.59
C LYS A 249 27.36 -29.91 12.59
N VAL A 250 26.09 -30.02 12.95
CA VAL A 250 25.21 -28.88 13.19
C VAL A 250 24.46 -29.09 14.49
N ARG A 251 24.20 -28.00 15.21
CA ARG A 251 23.26 -27.97 16.31
C ARG A 251 21.97 -27.34 15.82
N LEU A 252 20.86 -28.05 16.01
CA LEU A 252 19.52 -27.60 15.68
C LEU A 252 18.76 -27.31 16.97
N SER A 253 18.08 -26.17 17.01
CA SER A 253 17.26 -25.77 18.16
C SER A 253 15.97 -25.11 17.70
N ASN A 254 14.87 -25.42 18.38
CA ASN A 254 13.60 -24.71 18.26
C ASN A 254 12.92 -24.63 19.65
N LYS A 255 11.67 -24.18 19.73
CA LYS A 255 10.96 -24.06 21.01
C LYS A 255 10.67 -25.40 21.70
N SER A 256 10.80 -26.52 20.99
CA SER A 256 10.42 -27.86 21.46
C SER A 256 11.61 -28.78 21.71
N ALA A 257 12.71 -28.62 20.97
CA ALA A 257 13.85 -29.53 21.01
C ALA A 257 15.18 -28.82 20.68
N GLU A 258 16.27 -29.36 21.23
CA GLU A 258 17.64 -28.99 20.88
C GLU A 258 18.50 -30.25 20.78
N PHE A 259 19.20 -30.44 19.67
CA PHE A 259 20.05 -31.61 19.43
C PHE A 259 21.16 -31.34 18.42
N GLU A 260 22.13 -32.25 18.35
CA GLU A 260 23.22 -32.21 17.37
C GLU A 260 23.13 -33.39 16.42
N CYS A 261 23.38 -33.14 15.14
CA CYS A 261 23.45 -34.16 14.09
C CYS A 261 24.52 -33.83 13.06
N ASN A 262 24.78 -34.74 12.12
CA ASN A 262 25.61 -34.39 10.97
C ASN A 262 24.78 -33.61 9.95
N ILE A 263 25.45 -32.75 9.18
CA ILE A 263 24.81 -32.02 8.09
C ILE A 263 24.24 -32.94 7.00
N SER A 264 24.76 -34.16 6.89
CA SER A 264 24.27 -35.21 5.97
C SER A 264 22.94 -35.81 6.39
N ASP A 265 22.56 -35.66 7.66
CA ASP A 265 21.38 -36.31 8.25
C ASP A 265 20.12 -35.46 8.05
N ILE A 266 20.26 -34.28 7.44
CA ILE A 266 19.19 -33.30 7.23
C ILE A 266 19.20 -32.76 5.80
N LYS A 267 18.03 -32.32 5.32
CA LYS A 267 17.90 -31.72 3.99
C LYS A 267 17.42 -30.27 4.12
N PRO A 268 18.14 -29.29 3.55
CA PRO A 268 17.67 -27.91 3.51
C PRO A 268 16.47 -27.78 2.58
N ALA A 269 15.40 -27.14 3.05
CA ALA A 269 14.23 -26.81 2.24
C ALA A 269 14.11 -25.30 1.97
N GLY A 270 14.81 -24.46 2.73
CA GLY A 270 14.99 -23.03 2.48
C GLY A 270 15.52 -22.27 3.70
N SER A 271 16.06 -21.08 3.49
CA SER A 271 16.50 -20.19 4.57
C SER A 271 15.36 -19.27 5.01
N VAL A 272 15.25 -19.00 6.31
CA VAL A 272 14.25 -18.06 6.82
C VAL A 272 14.78 -16.64 6.74
N VAL A 273 14.03 -15.80 6.03
CA VAL A 273 14.31 -14.38 5.83
C VAL A 273 13.67 -13.53 6.92
N LEU A 274 12.43 -13.84 7.27
CA LEU A 274 11.62 -13.09 8.22
C LEU A 274 10.86 -14.07 9.12
N THR A 275 10.77 -13.74 10.41
CA THR A 275 9.88 -14.42 11.35
C THR A 275 8.82 -13.44 11.86
N LEU A 276 7.56 -13.86 11.83
CA LEU A 276 6.41 -13.16 12.40
C LEU A 276 5.90 -13.99 13.58
N GLU A 277 6.02 -13.47 14.80
CA GLU A 277 5.48 -14.14 15.99
C GLU A 277 4.06 -13.66 16.28
N LYS A 278 3.15 -14.60 16.53
CA LYS A 278 1.77 -14.30 16.92
C LYS A 278 1.72 -14.20 18.44
N HIS A 279 1.51 -12.99 18.96
CA HIS A 279 1.14 -12.79 20.36
C HIS A 279 -0.39 -12.73 20.44
N VAL A 280 -1.00 -13.83 20.91
CA VAL A 280 -2.45 -13.93 21.16
C VAL A 280 -2.68 -13.95 22.66
#